data_AF-A0A1Y1MIA7-F1
#
_entry.id   AF-A0A1Y1MIA7-F1
#
_cell.length_a   1.000
_cell.length_b   1.000
_cell.length_c   1.000
_cell.angle_alpha   90.00
_cell.angle_beta   90.00
_cell.angle_gamma   90.00
#
_symmetry.space_group_name_H-M   'P 1'
#
loop_
_entity.id
_entity.type
_entity.pdbx_description
1 polymer ?
#
loop_
_entity_poly.entity_id
_entity_poly.type
_entity_poly.pdbx_seq_one_letter_code
_entity_poly.pdbx_strand_id
1 'polypeptide(L)'
;MEKMHNAHYFSLSSQGNIYTVTILRLANNTNKLLVASLRREIIYFEYLQGPTGILIPSTKEVSFTYLPKGAEIISMDAFNKSETANDFVIGITIIKNSTDLHALETFLNIYSGWEETKDFNMEVISQNCLNNIELKYIPYQLTHTFLTVWLGDNLLNKEETDSLWM
;
A
#
# COMPACT_ATOMS: atom_id res chain seq x y z
N MET A 1 26.31 22.09 -7.82
CA MET A 1 24.85 22.16 -8.08
C MET A 1 24.51 20.90 -8.84
N GLU A 2 24.04 19.86 -8.15
CA GLU A 2 23.65 18.60 -8.78
C GLU A 2 22.51 18.87 -9.75
N LYS A 3 22.72 18.55 -11.02
CA LYS A 3 21.68 18.68 -12.04
C LYS A 3 20.78 17.45 -11.90
N MET A 4 19.48 17.67 -11.76
CA MET A 4 18.50 16.59 -11.83
C MET A 4 18.58 15.97 -13.23
N HIS A 5 19.13 14.77 -13.34
CA HIS A 5 19.44 14.15 -14.63
C HIS A 5 18.24 13.51 -15.31
N ASN A 6 17.24 13.05 -14.53
CA ASN A 6 16.01 12.44 -15.03
C ASN A 6 14.85 12.78 -14.09
N ALA A 7 13.72 13.21 -14.65
CA ALA A 7 12.46 13.37 -13.93
C ALA A 7 11.36 12.62 -14.68
N HIS A 8 10.67 11.73 -13.97
CA HIS A 8 9.45 11.10 -14.45
C HIS A 8 8.27 11.68 -13.68
N TYR A 9 7.18 11.96 -14.39
CA TYR A 9 5.95 12.46 -13.79
C TYR A 9 4.77 11.73 -14.43
N PHE A 10 3.72 11.55 -13.63
CA PHE A 10 2.42 11.08 -14.09
C PHE A 10 1.34 11.92 -13.40
N SER A 11 0.22 12.10 -14.09
CA SER A 11 -0.93 12.83 -13.56
C SER A 11 -1.82 11.92 -12.73
N LEU A 12 -2.36 12.46 -11.65
CA LEU A 12 -3.48 11.85 -10.93
C LEU A 12 -4.79 12.45 -11.44
N SER A 13 -5.82 11.63 -11.56
CA SER A 13 -7.20 12.00 -11.89
C SER A 13 -7.88 12.88 -10.83
N SER A 14 -7.34 12.88 -9.60
CA SER A 14 -7.76 13.75 -8.51
C SER A 14 -6.60 14.01 -7.54
N GLN A 15 -6.79 14.91 -6.57
CA GLN A 15 -5.77 15.15 -5.54
C GLN A 15 -5.43 13.86 -4.79
N GLY A 16 -4.17 13.67 -4.44
CA GLY A 16 -3.70 12.67 -3.49
C GLY A 16 -3.29 13.34 -2.17
N ASN A 17 -2.79 12.56 -1.22
CA ASN A 17 -2.17 13.09 -0.02
C ASN A 17 -0.87 12.31 0.28
N ILE A 18 -0.08 12.77 1.25
CA ILE A 18 1.20 12.12 1.60
C ILE A 18 1.02 10.69 2.16
N TYR A 19 -0.16 10.38 2.71
CA TYR A 19 -0.50 9.10 3.31
C TYR A 19 -1.11 8.11 2.31
N THR A 20 -1.38 8.54 1.08
CA THR A 20 -1.81 7.67 -0.03
C THR A 20 -0.65 7.24 -0.91
N VAL A 21 0.59 7.41 -0.43
CA VAL A 21 1.83 7.04 -1.10
C VAL A 21 2.56 6.01 -0.24
N THR A 22 2.84 4.83 -0.80
CA THR A 22 3.62 3.79 -0.10
C THR A 22 4.67 3.14 -1.01
N ILE A 23 5.79 2.75 -0.41
CA ILE A 23 6.93 2.13 -1.10
C ILE A 23 6.90 0.63 -0.82
N LEU A 24 6.81 -0.15 -1.89
CA LEU A 24 6.92 -1.61 -1.84
C LEU A 24 8.40 -1.99 -1.96
N ARG A 25 8.98 -2.49 -0.87
CA ARG A 25 10.36 -2.97 -0.83
C ARG A 25 10.39 -4.47 -1.09
N LEU A 26 10.78 -4.85 -2.30
CA LEU A 26 10.84 -6.26 -2.69
C LEU A 26 12.05 -6.95 -2.07
N ALA A 27 11.97 -8.28 -1.92
CA ALA A 27 13.06 -9.10 -1.37
C ALA A 27 14.37 -9.03 -2.19
N ASN A 28 14.29 -8.64 -3.46
CA ASN A 28 15.46 -8.42 -4.32
C ASN A 28 16.07 -6.99 -4.18
N ASN A 29 15.70 -6.24 -3.15
CA ASN A 29 16.12 -4.85 -2.90
C ASN A 29 15.67 -3.83 -3.98
N THR A 30 14.73 -4.19 -4.84
CA THR A 30 14.09 -3.22 -5.73
C THR A 30 12.89 -2.57 -5.04
N ASN A 31 12.68 -1.29 -5.35
CA ASN A 31 11.56 -0.54 -4.81
C ASN A 31 10.54 -0.26 -5.90
N LYS A 32 9.27 -0.39 -5.54
CA LYS A 32 8.13 0.03 -6.36
C LYS A 32 7.29 1.01 -5.56
N LEU A 33 6.50 1.82 -6.23
CA LEU A 33 5.71 2.87 -5.61
C LEU A 33 4.24 2.68 -5.93
N LEU A 34 3.39 2.77 -4.91
CA LEU A 34 1.96 2.89 -5.06
C LEU A 34 1.53 4.30 -4.67
N VAL A 35 0.72 4.93 -5.53
CA VAL A 35 0.17 6.26 -5.30
C VAL A 35 -1.32 6.20 -5.57
N ALA A 36 -2.13 6.45 -4.55
CA ALA A 36 -3.57 6.55 -4.68
C ALA A 36 -4.03 8.02 -4.70
N SER A 37 -5.03 8.31 -5.52
CA SER A 37 -5.78 9.57 -5.49
C SER A 37 -7.07 9.40 -4.69
N LEU A 38 -7.67 10.51 -4.24
CA LEU A 38 -8.93 10.46 -3.48
C LEU A 38 -10.02 9.70 -4.24
N ARG A 39 -10.12 9.86 -5.56
CA ARG A 39 -11.18 9.24 -6.40
C ARG A 39 -10.93 7.78 -6.79
N ARG A 40 -10.16 7.05 -5.99
CA ARG A 40 -9.92 5.59 -6.10
C ARG A 40 -9.02 5.14 -7.25
N GLU A 41 -8.40 6.05 -7.98
CA GLU A 41 -7.34 5.70 -8.92
C GLU A 41 -6.07 5.39 -8.13
N ILE A 42 -5.49 4.21 -8.38
CA ILE A 42 -4.25 3.76 -7.77
C ILE A 42 -3.23 3.52 -8.89
N ILE A 43 -2.15 4.28 -8.87
CA ILE A 43 -1.04 4.17 -9.81
C ILE A 43 0.07 3.36 -9.17
N TYR A 44 0.51 2.34 -9.89
CA TYR A 44 1.69 1.55 -9.62
C TYR A 44 2.83 2.01 -10.51
N PHE A 45 3.94 2.36 -9.88
CA PHE A 45 5.15 2.83 -10.54
C PHE A 45 6.33 1.91 -10.26
N GLU A 46 7.05 1.57 -11.32
CA GLU A 46 8.24 0.72 -11.28
C GLU A 46 9.31 1.22 -12.25
N TYR A 47 10.55 0.83 -11.98
CA TYR A 47 11.64 0.94 -12.96
C TYR A 47 11.90 -0.43 -13.57
N LEU A 48 11.70 -0.53 -14.88
CA LEU A 48 12.03 -1.72 -15.67
C LEU A 48 13.49 -1.66 -16.10
N GLN A 49 14.17 -2.81 -16.13
CA GLN A 49 15.53 -2.88 -16.67
C GLN A 49 15.47 -2.99 -18.19
N GLY A 50 15.94 -1.95 -18.88
CA GLY A 50 16.02 -1.93 -20.35
C GLY A 50 17.13 -2.84 -20.89
N PRO A 51 17.14 -3.13 -22.21
CA PRO A 51 18.11 -4.03 -22.84
C PRO A 51 19.59 -3.63 -22.65
N THR A 52 19.85 -2.35 -22.42
CA THR A 52 21.19 -1.78 -22.22
C THR A 52 21.54 -1.55 -20.74
N GLY A 53 20.70 -2.02 -19.80
CA GLY A 53 20.84 -1.77 -18.37
C GLY A 53 20.32 -0.40 -17.91
N ILE A 54 19.79 0.42 -18.83
CA ILE A 54 19.14 1.69 -18.49
C ILE A 54 17.79 1.42 -17.83
N LEU A 55 17.51 2.09 -16.71
CA LEU A 55 16.22 2.01 -16.03
C LEU A 55 15.16 2.81 -16.80
N ILE A 56 14.04 2.16 -17.12
CA ILE A 56 12.91 2.74 -17.83
C ILE A 56 11.75 2.89 -16.83
N PRO A 57 11.30 4.11 -16.52
CA PRO A 57 10.13 4.29 -15.67
C PRO A 57 8.88 3.73 -16.35
N SER A 58 8.04 3.03 -15.59
CA SER A 58 6.76 2.50 -16.03
C SER A 58 5.70 2.81 -14.99
N THR A 59 4.54 3.28 -15.46
CA THR A 59 3.35 3.55 -14.64
C THR A 59 2.19 2.74 -15.16
N LYS A 60 1.45 2.09 -14.26
CA LYS A 60 0.25 1.31 -14.55
C LYS A 60 -0.84 1.69 -13.57
N GLU A 61 -2.07 1.81 -14.03
CA GLU A 61 -3.22 1.90 -13.14
C GLU A 61 -3.60 0.49 -12.66
N VAL A 62 -3.83 0.33 -11.36
CA VAL A 62 -4.18 -0.94 -10.73
C VAL A 62 -5.55 -0.82 -10.11
N SER A 63 -6.45 -1.70 -10.50
CA SER A 63 -7.80 -1.78 -9.93
C SER A 63 -7.78 -2.65 -8.67
N PHE A 64 -8.09 -2.07 -7.52
CA PHE A 64 -8.32 -2.80 -6.27
C PHE A 64 -9.81 -3.13 -6.10
N THR A 65 -10.11 -4.36 -5.69
CA THR A 65 -11.49 -4.80 -5.40
C THR A 65 -12.02 -4.13 -4.13
N TYR A 66 -13.33 -4.16 -3.90
CA TYR A 66 -13.97 -3.62 -2.68
C TYR A 66 -13.76 -2.11 -2.41
N LEU A 67 -13.46 -1.33 -3.46
CA LEU A 67 -13.49 0.13 -3.41
C LEU A 67 -14.84 0.64 -3.98
N PRO A 68 -15.87 0.91 -3.16
CA PRO A 68 -17.20 1.27 -3.64
C PRO A 68 -17.22 2.64 -4.34
N LYS A 69 -18.19 2.84 -5.24
CA LYS A 69 -18.37 4.11 -5.94
C LYS A 69 -18.72 5.21 -4.94
N GLY A 70 -18.05 6.36 -5.06
CA GLY A 70 -18.27 7.52 -4.19
C GLY A 70 -17.52 7.47 -2.86
N ALA A 71 -16.72 6.42 -2.60
CA ALA A 71 -15.76 6.44 -1.51
C ALA A 71 -14.48 7.17 -1.90
N GLU A 72 -13.79 7.70 -0.90
CA GLU A 72 -12.51 8.39 -1.01
C GLU A 72 -11.40 7.60 -0.33
N ILE A 73 -10.28 7.37 -1.02
CA ILE A 73 -9.08 6.77 -0.40
C ILE A 73 -8.37 7.85 0.40
N ILE A 74 -8.17 7.63 1.70
CA ILE A 74 -7.54 8.61 2.59
C ILE A 74 -6.16 8.19 3.10
N SER A 75 -5.85 6.90 3.13
CA SER A 75 -4.54 6.39 3.50
C SER A 75 -4.31 5.01 2.88
N MET A 76 -3.04 4.69 2.65
CA MET A 76 -2.59 3.42 2.12
C MET A 76 -1.20 3.12 2.68
N ASP A 77 -1.00 1.90 3.17
CA ASP A 77 0.32 1.42 3.56
C ASP A 77 0.50 -0.05 3.20
N ALA A 78 1.74 -0.48 3.11
CA ALA A 78 2.08 -1.81 2.68
C ALA A 78 3.39 -2.28 3.31
N PHE A 79 3.45 -3.57 3.62
CA PHE A 79 4.66 -4.22 4.13
C PHE A 79 4.82 -5.61 3.52
N ASN A 80 6.05 -6.09 3.51
CA ASN A 80 6.38 -7.44 3.08
C ASN A 80 6.57 -8.31 4.32
N LYS A 81 5.76 -9.37 4.46
CA LYS A 81 5.82 -10.36 5.54
C LYS A 81 7.07 -11.24 5.47
N SER A 82 7.72 -11.30 4.31
CA SER A 82 8.87 -12.17 4.06
C SER A 82 10.13 -11.38 3.77
N GLU A 83 11.26 -11.82 4.32
CA GLU A 83 12.58 -11.28 3.98
C GLU A 83 13.13 -11.87 2.67
N THR A 84 12.61 -13.02 2.23
CA THR A 84 13.16 -13.79 1.09
C THR A 84 12.20 -13.93 -0.08
N ALA A 85 10.90 -13.69 0.14
CA ALA A 85 9.86 -13.70 -0.87
C ALA A 85 9.13 -12.35 -0.93
N ASN A 86 8.30 -12.16 -1.95
CA ASN A 86 7.48 -10.96 -2.12
C ASN A 86 6.07 -11.21 -1.58
N ASP A 87 5.93 -11.37 -0.26
CA ASP A 87 4.66 -11.65 0.40
C ASP A 87 4.07 -10.38 1.02
N PHE A 88 3.41 -9.58 0.19
CA PHE A 88 2.93 -8.26 0.61
C PHE A 88 1.51 -8.29 1.19
N VAL A 89 1.33 -7.47 2.22
CA VAL A 89 0.02 -7.02 2.71
C VAL A 89 -0.13 -5.54 2.40
N ILE A 90 -1.26 -5.14 1.86
CA ILE A 90 -1.60 -3.75 1.56
C ILE A 90 -2.87 -3.39 2.32
N GLY A 91 -2.81 -2.35 3.15
CA GLY A 91 -3.97 -1.75 3.80
C GLY A 91 -4.41 -0.49 3.05
N ILE A 92 -5.70 -0.37 2.73
CA ILE A 92 -6.28 0.83 2.13
C ILE A 92 -7.46 1.28 2.98
N THR A 93 -7.40 2.51 3.50
CA THR A 93 -8.54 3.11 4.18
C THR A 93 -9.35 3.95 3.22
N ILE A 94 -10.66 3.73 3.25
CA ILE A 94 -11.65 4.51 2.53
C ILE A 94 -12.64 5.18 3.49
N ILE A 95 -13.10 6.37 3.12
CA ILE A 95 -14.26 7.02 3.72
C ILE A 95 -15.40 7.04 2.70
N LYS A 96 -16.62 6.82 3.16
CA LYS A 96 -17.82 6.91 2.35
C LYS A 96 -18.88 7.72 3.12
N ASN A 97 -19.58 8.60 2.41
CA ASN A 97 -20.76 9.25 2.98
C ASN A 97 -21.84 8.19 3.20
N SER A 98 -22.33 8.07 4.44
CA SER A 98 -23.47 7.22 4.72
C SER A 98 -24.75 7.83 4.13
N THR A 99 -25.76 6.99 3.91
CA THR A 99 -27.10 7.43 3.51
C THR A 99 -27.84 8.16 4.62
N ASP A 100 -27.43 7.98 5.88
CA ASP A 100 -27.95 8.70 7.03
C ASP A 100 -27.26 10.06 7.16
N LEU A 101 -28.09 11.09 7.33
CA LEU A 101 -27.69 12.49 7.43
C LEU A 101 -26.59 12.66 8.49
N HIS A 102 -25.38 12.99 8.02
CA HIS A 102 -24.19 13.39 8.79
C HIS A 102 -23.28 12.28 9.35
N ALA A 103 -23.44 11.01 8.95
CA ALA A 103 -22.46 9.97 9.30
C ALA A 103 -21.47 9.68 8.14
N LEU A 104 -20.18 9.63 8.48
CA LEU A 104 -19.12 9.14 7.60
C LEU A 104 -18.80 7.70 8.01
N GLU A 105 -18.89 6.76 7.07
CA GLU A 105 -18.44 5.39 7.28
C GLU A 105 -16.97 5.29 6.88
N THR A 106 -16.14 4.74 7.75
CA THR A 106 -14.71 4.53 7.47
C THR A 106 -14.43 3.04 7.44
N PHE A 107 -13.73 2.57 6.43
CA PHE A 107 -13.37 1.16 6.29
C PHE A 107 -11.90 1.01 5.99
N LEU A 108 -11.29 -0.05 6.51
CA LEU A 108 -9.99 -0.54 6.12
C LEU A 108 -10.15 -1.83 5.32
N ASN A 109 -9.65 -1.83 4.08
CA ASN A 109 -9.51 -3.01 3.26
C ASN A 109 -8.09 -3.54 3.38
N ILE A 110 -7.95 -4.84 3.63
CA ILE A 110 -6.65 -5.52 3.71
C ILE A 110 -6.54 -6.49 2.54
N TYR A 111 -5.49 -6.32 1.73
CA TYR A 111 -5.19 -7.12 0.56
C TYR A 111 -3.91 -7.92 0.77
N SER A 112 -3.91 -9.18 0.36
CA SER A 112 -2.73 -10.05 0.40
C SER A 112 -2.92 -11.16 -0.63
N GLY A 113 -1.88 -11.47 -1.39
CA GLY A 113 -1.97 -12.42 -2.50
C GLY A 113 -0.65 -13.12 -2.73
N TRP A 114 -0.15 -13.83 -1.73
CA TRP A 114 1.09 -14.59 -1.87
C TRP A 114 0.93 -15.67 -2.94
N GLU A 115 1.87 -15.69 -3.88
CA GLU A 115 2.05 -16.79 -4.83
C GLU A 115 3.44 -17.40 -4.60
N GLU A 116 3.57 -18.71 -4.86
CA GLU A 116 4.86 -19.41 -4.84
C GLU A 116 5.83 -18.93 -5.95
N THR A 117 5.35 -18.10 -6.87
CA THR A 117 6.14 -17.55 -7.97
C THR A 117 7.12 -16.50 -7.43
N LYS A 118 8.32 -16.42 -8.05
CA LYS A 118 9.32 -15.41 -7.65
C LYS A 118 8.94 -13.99 -8.07
N ASP A 119 8.04 -13.87 -9.05
CA ASP A 119 7.70 -12.61 -9.68
C ASP A 119 6.59 -11.92 -8.89
N PHE A 120 6.88 -10.71 -8.41
CA PHE A 120 5.88 -9.88 -7.75
C PHE A 120 4.76 -9.49 -8.73
N ASN A 121 3.52 -9.86 -8.38
CA ASN A 121 2.34 -9.60 -9.19
C ASN A 121 1.34 -8.73 -8.41
N MET A 122 1.21 -7.47 -8.84
CA MET A 122 0.34 -6.49 -8.18
C MET A 122 -1.14 -6.79 -8.42
N GLU A 123 -1.46 -7.31 -9.61
CA GLU A 123 -2.82 -7.63 -10.02
C GLU A 123 -3.43 -8.73 -9.13
N VAL A 124 -2.62 -9.71 -8.71
CA VAL A 124 -3.07 -10.77 -7.80
C VAL A 124 -3.42 -10.19 -6.42
N ILE A 125 -2.53 -9.37 -5.85
CA ILE A 125 -2.76 -8.74 -4.54
C ILE A 125 -4.01 -7.84 -4.60
N SER A 126 -4.16 -7.03 -5.65
CA SER A 126 -5.26 -6.06 -5.76
C SER A 126 -6.64 -6.71 -5.89
N GLN A 127 -6.70 -7.96 -6.34
CA GLN A 127 -7.95 -8.73 -6.37
C GLN A 127 -8.24 -9.47 -5.06
N ASN A 128 -7.21 -9.82 -4.27
CA ASN A 128 -7.33 -10.65 -3.07
C ASN A 128 -7.52 -9.81 -1.80
N CYS A 129 -8.70 -9.21 -1.65
CA CYS A 129 -9.10 -8.57 -0.40
C CYS A 129 -9.49 -9.64 0.63
N LEU A 130 -8.75 -9.71 1.73
CA LEU A 130 -9.00 -10.66 2.81
C LEU A 130 -10.14 -10.17 3.72
N ASN A 131 -10.01 -8.93 4.20
CA ASN A 131 -10.92 -8.37 5.19
C ASN A 131 -11.30 -6.93 4.83
N ASN A 132 -12.56 -6.59 5.10
CA ASN A 132 -13.07 -5.22 5.16
C ASN A 132 -13.49 -4.96 6.60
N ILE A 133 -12.84 -3.99 7.26
CA ILE A 133 -13.03 -3.69 8.68
C ILE A 133 -13.62 -2.29 8.79
N GLU A 134 -14.78 -2.17 9.41
CA GLU A 134 -15.36 -0.86 9.74
C GLU A 134 -14.58 -0.23 10.91
N LEU A 135 -14.17 1.02 10.74
CA LEU A 135 -13.44 1.79 11.73
C LEU A 135 -14.33 2.88 12.32
N LYS A 136 -14.24 3.07 13.64
CA LYS A 136 -14.96 4.12 14.38
C LYS A 136 -14.23 5.47 14.39
N TYR A 137 -13.15 5.59 13.62
CA TYR A 137 -12.28 6.76 13.52
C TYR A 137 -11.66 6.83 12.12
N ILE A 138 -10.96 7.92 11.82
CA ILE A 138 -10.34 8.19 10.52
C ILE A 138 -8.82 7.99 10.62
N PRO A 139 -8.25 6.87 10.15
CA PRO A 139 -6.80 6.66 10.16
C PRO A 139 -6.16 7.35 8.96
N TYR A 140 -5.70 8.59 9.16
CA TYR A 140 -4.89 9.26 8.12
C TYR A 140 -3.53 8.61 7.95
N GLN A 141 -2.98 7.95 8.96
CA GLN A 141 -1.70 7.26 8.86
C GLN A 141 -1.88 5.80 9.23
N LEU A 142 -1.52 4.93 8.30
CA LEU A 142 -1.36 3.52 8.55
C LEU A 142 0.11 3.29 8.94
N THR A 143 0.33 2.51 10.00
CA THR A 143 1.68 2.21 10.48
C THR A 143 1.80 0.76 10.87
N HIS A 144 2.96 0.19 10.58
CA HIS A 144 3.34 -1.15 11.03
C HIS A 144 4.20 -1.05 12.29
N THR A 145 3.89 -1.89 13.27
CA THR A 145 4.68 -2.01 14.50
C THR A 145 4.87 -3.49 14.84
N PHE A 146 5.88 -3.75 15.66
CA PHE A 146 6.17 -5.08 16.16
C PHE A 146 5.85 -5.15 17.64
N LEU A 147 5.18 -6.21 18.07
CA LEU A 147 5.13 -6.56 19.47
C LEU A 147 6.46 -7.19 19.84
N THR A 148 7.15 -6.57 20.79
CA THR A 148 8.40 -7.09 21.30
C THR A 148 8.18 -7.64 22.70
N VAL A 149 8.58 -8.90 22.91
CA VAL A 149 8.59 -9.55 24.22
C VAL A 149 10.02 -9.57 24.72
N TRP A 150 10.24 -8.98 25.90
CA TRP A 150 11.54 -8.85 26.54
C TRP A 150 11.60 -9.68 27.82
N LEU A 151 12.78 -10.23 28.14
CA LEU A 151 13.09 -10.83 29.44
C LEU A 151 14.38 -10.23 29.99
N GLY A 152 14.23 -9.35 30.97
CA GLY A 152 15.32 -8.47 31.38
C GLY A 152 15.74 -7.57 30.21
N ASP A 153 17.04 -7.55 29.91
CA ASP A 153 17.60 -6.78 28.79
C ASP A 153 17.65 -7.56 27.46
N ASN A 154 17.14 -8.80 27.43
CA ASN A 154 17.17 -9.64 26.23
C ASN A 154 15.81 -9.62 25.51
N LEU A 155 15.82 -9.31 24.21
CA LEU A 155 14.66 -9.48 23.34
C LEU A 155 14.43 -10.98 23.11
N LEU A 156 13.32 -11.51 23.62
CA LEU A 156 12.96 -12.91 23.45
C LEU A 156 12.23 -13.17 22.15
N ASN A 157 11.28 -12.30 21.81
CA ASN A 157 10.46 -12.45 20.63
C ASN A 157 10.12 -11.09 20.04
N LYS A 158 10.04 -11.04 18.71
CA LYS A 158 9.55 -9.92 17.95
C LYS A 158 8.49 -10.47 17.02
N GLU A 159 7.24 -10.30 17.42
CA GLU A 159 6.10 -10.73 16.63
C GLU A 159 5.62 -9.53 15.82
N GLU A 160 5.48 -9.71 14.51
CA GLU A 160 4.79 -8.75 13.68
C GLU A 160 3.32 -8.82 14.07
N THR A 161 2.84 -7.81 14.82
CA THR A 161 1.43 -7.77 15.14
C THR A 161 0.67 -7.50 13.87
N ASP A 162 -0.32 -8.34 13.61
CA ASP A 162 -1.45 -8.00 12.76
C ASP A 162 -2.11 -6.73 13.33
N SER A 163 -1.56 -5.59 12.92
CA SER A 163 -2.25 -4.32 12.82
C SER A 163 -2.83 -3.73 14.12
N LEU A 164 -1.97 -3.08 14.91
CA LEU A 164 -2.40 -1.91 15.69
C LEU A 164 -2.50 -0.73 14.72
N TRP A 165 -3.58 -0.69 13.94
CA TRP A 165 -4.00 0.55 13.30
C TRP A 165 -4.48 1.46 14.43
N MET A 166 -3.70 2.48 14.78
CA MET A 166 -4.13 3.55 15.71
C MET A 166 -4.91 4.63 14.98
#